data_AF-A0A0K0L824-F1
#
_entry.id   AF-A0A0K0L824-F1
#
_cell.length_a   1.000
_cell.length_b   1.000
_cell.length_c   1.000
_cell.angle_alpha   90.00
_cell.angle_beta   90.00
_cell.angle_gamma   90.00
#
_symmetry.space_group_name_H-M   'P 1'
#
loop_
_entity.id
_entity.type
_entity.pdbx_description
1 polymer ?
#
loop_
_entity_poly.entity_id
_entity_poly.type
_entity_poly.pdbx_seq_one_letter_code
_entity_poly.pdbx_strand_id
1 'polypeptide(L)'
;MHVIEGLPKKRFATYSKVHHALFDGMSAMNVTRSFFTDDPNVRDTPPLWSTPPKKRDRSPTAASTMNPLETLKTAISANYRVIPGTLRGLKDVITGGDDEAISPYQAPPTMFNVPVSASRRFAADSFEISRIKAIGKASGATINDVVLAVCAGALREYLIMHNALPDDPLIAMVPVSVRAAGDDAGGNQVAAILVNLGTHIADPSRRLKTIIKSTKAAKTRMAQMSRLEQLAYSAATLGGMPVTTLVGYDKIHPPFNVV
;
A
#
# COMPACT_ATOMS: atom_id res chain seq x y z
N MET A 1 15.42 -15.36 11.73
CA MET A 1 15.39 -14.23 12.67
C MET A 1 16.82 -13.95 13.09
N HIS A 2 17.19 -12.68 13.24
CA HIS A 2 18.50 -12.24 13.71
C HIS A 2 18.32 -11.40 14.96
N VAL A 3 19.19 -11.58 15.96
CA VAL A 3 19.24 -10.74 17.16
C VAL A 3 20.39 -9.75 16.99
N ILE A 4 20.11 -8.48 17.26
CA ILE A 4 21.05 -7.37 17.19
C ILE A 4 21.28 -6.90 18.61
N GLU A 5 22.51 -7.08 19.10
CA GLU A 5 22.94 -6.72 20.43
C GLU A 5 23.74 -5.40 20.43
N GLY A 6 24.15 -4.92 21.60
CA GLY A 6 24.95 -3.70 21.74
C GLY A 6 24.17 -2.39 21.60
N LEU A 7 22.83 -2.44 21.66
CA LEU A 7 22.04 -1.21 21.68
C LEU A 7 22.15 -0.50 23.05
N PRO A 8 22.14 0.85 23.08
CA PRO A 8 22.18 1.60 24.33
C PRO A 8 21.06 1.20 25.30
N LYS A 9 21.33 1.33 26.61
CA LYS A 9 20.41 1.01 27.71
C LYS A 9 20.09 -0.49 27.85
N LYS A 10 21.07 -1.36 27.58
CA LYS A 10 20.93 -2.84 27.66
C LYS A 10 19.74 -3.36 26.82
N ARG A 11 19.54 -2.77 25.65
CA ARG A 11 18.49 -3.18 24.71
C ARG A 11 19.07 -4.11 23.65
N PHE A 12 18.19 -4.85 23.02
CA PHE A 12 18.47 -5.62 21.81
C PHE A 12 17.34 -5.38 20.80
N ALA A 13 17.60 -5.66 19.54
CA ALA A 13 16.57 -5.67 18.50
C ALA A 13 16.49 -7.05 17.86
N THR A 14 15.32 -7.37 17.31
CA THR A 14 15.15 -8.57 16.49
C THR A 14 14.79 -8.17 15.07
N TYR A 15 15.41 -8.84 14.11
CA TYR A 15 15.17 -8.65 12.69
C TYR A 15 14.67 -9.96 12.07
N SER A 16 13.49 -9.91 11.46
CA SER A 16 12.86 -11.06 10.81
C SER A 16 12.55 -10.75 9.37
N LYS A 17 12.99 -11.62 8.47
CA LYS A 17 12.66 -11.58 7.04
C LYS A 17 11.59 -12.63 6.77
N VAL A 18 10.51 -12.21 6.11
CA VAL A 18 9.34 -13.04 5.84
C VAL A 18 8.91 -12.86 4.39
N HIS A 19 8.51 -13.95 3.73
CA HIS A 19 7.98 -13.88 2.36
C HIS A 19 6.52 -13.41 2.38
N HIS A 20 6.13 -12.47 1.52
CA HIS A 20 4.75 -11.93 1.47
C HIS A 20 3.69 -12.99 1.08
N ALA A 21 4.12 -14.16 0.60
CA ALA A 21 3.22 -15.30 0.37
C ALA A 21 2.74 -15.95 1.69
N LEU A 22 3.47 -15.75 2.79
CA LEU A 22 3.17 -16.35 4.09
C LEU A 22 2.29 -15.44 4.96
N PHE A 23 2.41 -14.11 4.81
CA PHE A 23 1.68 -13.15 5.61
C PHE A 23 1.21 -11.97 4.75
N ASP A 24 -0.05 -11.55 4.95
CA ASP A 24 -0.47 -10.19 4.63
C ASP A 24 -0.01 -9.22 5.75
N GLY A 25 0.07 -7.92 5.47
CA GLY A 25 0.61 -6.94 6.44
C GLY A 25 -0.08 -6.94 7.80
N MET A 26 -1.40 -7.19 7.83
CA MET A 26 -2.18 -7.25 9.07
C MET A 26 -1.95 -8.55 9.84
N SER A 27 -1.85 -9.68 9.14
CA SER A 27 -1.55 -10.99 9.70
C SER A 27 -0.13 -11.02 10.26
N ALA A 28 0.84 -10.40 9.57
CA ALA A 28 2.20 -10.21 10.07
C ALA A 28 2.20 -9.42 11.39
N MET A 29 1.42 -8.34 11.49
CA MET A 29 1.31 -7.54 12.72
C MET A 29 0.60 -8.28 13.85
N ASN A 30 -0.49 -8.99 13.56
CA ASN A 30 -1.23 -9.77 14.57
C ASN A 30 -0.37 -10.89 15.14
N VAL A 31 0.33 -11.61 14.26
CA VAL A 31 1.29 -12.63 14.67
C VAL A 31 2.39 -11.96 15.46
N THR A 32 3.00 -10.87 14.97
CA THR A 32 4.04 -10.13 15.71
C THR A 32 3.59 -9.73 17.12
N ARG A 33 2.36 -9.23 17.29
CA ARG A 33 1.80 -8.87 18.60
C ARG A 33 1.62 -10.06 19.54
N SER A 34 1.34 -11.26 19.01
CA SER A 34 1.19 -12.45 19.86
C SER A 34 2.48 -12.87 20.58
N PHE A 35 3.63 -12.31 20.18
CA PHE A 35 4.93 -12.51 20.85
C PHE A 35 5.21 -11.51 21.97
N PHE A 36 4.44 -10.42 22.04
CA PHE A 36 4.67 -9.37 23.01
C PHE A 36 3.55 -9.40 24.06
N THR A 37 3.94 -9.10 25.29
CA THR A 37 3.05 -8.94 26.42
C THR A 37 3.43 -7.65 27.12
N ASP A 38 2.42 -6.90 27.56
CA ASP A 38 2.63 -5.71 28.39
C ASP A 38 2.91 -6.09 29.86
N ASP A 39 2.62 -7.34 30.25
CA ASP A 39 2.93 -7.87 31.58
C ASP A 39 4.37 -8.41 31.62
N PRO A 40 5.29 -7.78 32.38
CA PRO A 40 6.67 -8.22 32.49
C PRO A 40 6.86 -9.55 33.20
N ASN A 41 5.82 -10.13 33.83
CA ASN A 41 5.87 -11.43 34.51
C ASN A 41 5.49 -12.60 33.61
N VAL A 42 4.83 -12.34 32.47
CA VAL A 42 4.49 -13.39 31.51
C VAL A 42 5.75 -13.79 30.73
N ARG A 43 6.14 -15.06 30.84
CA ARG A 43 7.35 -15.63 30.21
C ARG A 43 7.05 -16.66 29.10
N ASP A 44 5.82 -17.17 29.04
CA ASP A 44 5.42 -18.27 28.16
C ASP A 44 4.70 -17.81 26.89
N THR A 45 5.05 -16.64 26.35
CA THR A 45 4.55 -16.23 25.03
C THR A 45 5.13 -17.16 23.95
N PRO A 46 4.29 -17.80 23.11
CA PRO A 46 4.78 -18.76 22.12
C PRO A 46 5.67 -18.03 21.11
N PRO A 47 6.88 -18.52 20.75
CA PRO A 47 7.76 -17.83 19.80
C PRO A 47 7.22 -17.80 18.34
N LEU A 48 7.81 -16.92 17.52
CA LEU A 48 7.44 -16.68 16.11
C LEU A 48 7.27 -17.94 15.26
N TRP A 49 8.18 -18.88 15.45
CA TRP A 49 8.24 -20.12 14.69
C TRP A 49 7.36 -21.23 15.27
N SER A 50 6.74 -21.04 16.44
CA SER A 50 5.87 -22.04 17.07
C SER A 50 4.39 -21.68 17.01
N THR A 51 4.02 -20.61 16.29
CA THR A 51 2.60 -20.26 16.10
C THR A 51 1.96 -21.34 15.24
N PRO A 52 0.98 -22.12 15.77
CA PRO A 52 0.37 -23.18 15.00
C PRO A 52 -0.33 -22.59 13.76
N PRO A 53 -0.23 -23.23 12.58
CA PRO A 53 -1.00 -22.79 11.43
C PRO A 53 -2.49 -22.81 11.79
N LYS A 54 -3.17 -21.67 11.67
CA LYS A 54 -4.63 -21.61 11.85
C LYS A 54 -5.24 -22.60 10.85
N LYS A 55 -5.94 -23.63 11.34
CA LYS A 55 -6.72 -24.53 10.49
C LYS A 55 -7.70 -23.67 9.69
N ARG A 56 -7.45 -23.51 8.39
CA ARG A 56 -8.44 -22.97 7.46
C ARG A 56 -9.31 -24.14 7.06
N ASP A 57 -10.61 -24.03 7.26
CA ASP A 57 -11.57 -24.82 6.51
C ASP A 57 -11.40 -24.42 5.04
N ARG A 58 -10.64 -25.23 4.31
CA ARG A 58 -10.59 -25.15 2.86
C ARG A 58 -11.93 -25.68 2.36
N SER A 59 -12.94 -24.81 2.28
CA SER A 59 -14.00 -25.07 1.32
C SER A 59 -13.34 -25.17 -0.06
N PRO A 60 -13.56 -26.26 -0.81
CA PRO A 60 -12.96 -26.42 -2.13
C PRO A 60 -13.58 -25.38 -3.07
N THR A 61 -13.01 -24.19 -3.11
CA THR A 61 -13.28 -23.24 -4.19
C THR A 61 -12.68 -23.81 -5.46
N ALA A 62 -13.50 -23.93 -6.50
CA ALA A 62 -13.18 -24.46 -7.84
C ALA A 62 -12.01 -23.75 -8.57
N ALA A 63 -11.28 -22.85 -7.91
CA ALA A 63 -10.15 -22.11 -8.44
C ALA A 63 -8.83 -22.92 -8.46
N SER A 64 -8.77 -24.09 -7.82
CA SER A 64 -7.54 -24.90 -7.74
C SER A 64 -7.16 -25.64 -9.03
N THR A 65 -7.95 -25.54 -10.09
CA THR A 65 -7.72 -26.23 -11.37
C THR A 65 -7.55 -25.27 -12.56
N MET A 66 -7.58 -23.95 -12.34
CA MET A 66 -7.44 -23.01 -13.45
C MET A 66 -5.97 -22.89 -13.86
N ASN A 67 -5.68 -23.36 -15.07
CA ASN A 67 -4.44 -23.12 -15.78
C ASN A 67 -4.15 -21.60 -15.80
N PRO A 68 -2.95 -21.12 -15.44
CA PRO A 68 -2.64 -19.69 -15.42
C PRO A 68 -2.92 -18.96 -16.76
N LEU A 69 -2.84 -19.68 -17.88
CA LEU A 69 -3.27 -19.19 -19.20
C LEU A 69 -4.79 -18.97 -19.29
N GLU A 70 -5.58 -19.85 -18.68
CA GLU A 70 -7.04 -19.68 -18.57
C GLU A 70 -7.37 -18.56 -17.58
N THR A 71 -6.64 -18.38 -16.47
CA THR A 71 -6.82 -17.23 -15.57
C THR A 71 -6.53 -15.90 -16.27
N LEU A 72 -5.50 -15.85 -17.12
CA LEU A 72 -5.17 -14.67 -17.92
C LEU A 72 -6.24 -14.40 -18.99
N LYS A 73 -6.70 -15.44 -19.71
CA LYS A 73 -7.82 -15.32 -20.66
C LYS A 73 -9.12 -14.95 -19.95
N THR A 74 -9.36 -15.42 -18.74
CA THR A 74 -10.55 -15.09 -17.94
C THR A 74 -10.46 -13.66 -17.44
N ALA A 75 -9.28 -13.17 -17.05
CA ALA A 75 -9.07 -11.76 -16.73
C ALA A 75 -9.27 -10.85 -17.96
N ILE A 76 -8.76 -11.27 -19.13
CA ILE A 76 -8.93 -10.54 -20.39
C ILE A 76 -10.38 -10.60 -20.89
N SER A 77 -11.08 -11.73 -20.76
CA SER A 77 -12.47 -11.89 -21.22
C SER A 77 -13.50 -11.40 -20.21
N ALA A 78 -13.17 -11.36 -18.91
CA ALA A 78 -13.96 -10.66 -17.90
C ALA A 78 -13.96 -9.14 -18.16
N ASN A 79 -12.90 -8.58 -18.75
CA ASN A 79 -12.94 -7.20 -19.25
C ASN A 79 -13.93 -6.99 -20.41
N TYR A 80 -14.34 -8.04 -21.12
CA TYR A 80 -15.33 -7.97 -22.21
C TYR A 80 -16.76 -8.31 -21.79
N ARG A 81 -17.02 -8.88 -20.61
CA ARG A 81 -18.40 -9.26 -20.19
C ARG A 81 -18.99 -8.40 -19.08
N VAL A 82 -18.22 -7.47 -18.53
CA VAL A 82 -18.72 -6.41 -17.65
C VAL A 82 -18.75 -5.14 -18.52
N ILE A 83 -19.88 -4.86 -19.17
CA ILE A 83 -19.97 -3.82 -20.23
C ILE A 83 -20.72 -2.56 -19.77
N PRO A 84 -21.66 -2.61 -18.80
CA PRO A 84 -22.17 -1.43 -18.11
C PRO A 84 -21.17 -0.46 -17.45
N GLY A 85 -20.79 -0.86 -16.23
CA GLY A 85 -20.19 0.02 -15.21
C GLY A 85 -18.66 0.04 -15.23
N THR A 86 -18.03 -1.06 -15.64
CA THR A 86 -16.57 -1.17 -15.82
C THR A 86 -16.06 -0.38 -17.01
N LEU A 87 -16.81 -0.21 -18.09
CA LEU A 87 -16.39 0.69 -19.18
C LEU A 87 -16.32 2.14 -18.72
N ARG A 88 -17.21 2.55 -17.80
CA ARG A 88 -17.14 3.88 -17.17
C ARG A 88 -15.96 3.96 -16.20
N GLY A 89 -15.73 2.93 -15.38
CA GLY A 89 -14.57 2.84 -14.50
C GLY A 89 -13.22 2.77 -15.24
N LEU A 90 -13.17 2.09 -16.37
CA LEU A 90 -11.99 1.95 -17.24
C LEU A 90 -11.77 3.21 -18.08
N LYS A 91 -12.85 3.84 -18.58
CA LYS A 91 -12.79 5.15 -19.21
C LYS A 91 -12.31 6.19 -18.20
N ASP A 92 -12.84 6.24 -16.97
CA ASP A 92 -12.32 7.13 -15.93
C ASP A 92 -10.85 6.86 -15.58
N VAL A 93 -10.42 5.59 -15.60
CA VAL A 93 -9.01 5.19 -15.37
C VAL A 93 -8.12 5.53 -16.58
N ILE A 94 -8.66 5.60 -17.79
CA ILE A 94 -7.89 5.90 -19.01
C ILE A 94 -7.96 7.39 -19.38
N THR A 95 -9.08 8.06 -19.13
CA THR A 95 -9.38 9.43 -19.53
C THR A 95 -9.35 10.43 -18.37
N GLY A 96 -9.07 9.99 -17.14
CA GLY A 96 -9.13 10.84 -15.95
C GLY A 96 -10.56 11.26 -15.65
N GLY A 97 -11.37 10.36 -15.09
CA GLY A 97 -12.71 10.70 -14.61
C GLY A 97 -12.63 11.46 -13.30
N ASP A 98 -13.34 12.61 -13.23
CA ASP A 98 -13.30 13.66 -12.20
C ASP A 98 -11.87 14.06 -11.76
N ASP A 99 -11.48 15.31 -12.03
CA ASP A 99 -10.16 15.95 -11.83
C ASP A 99 -9.46 15.71 -10.47
N GLU A 100 -10.11 15.06 -9.50
CA GLU A 100 -9.61 14.88 -8.14
C GLU A 100 -9.06 13.48 -7.84
N ALA A 101 -9.40 12.44 -8.62
CA ALA A 101 -8.90 11.08 -8.42
C ALA A 101 -7.68 10.81 -9.32
N ILE A 102 -6.55 10.45 -8.71
CA ILE A 102 -5.33 10.13 -9.45
C ILE A 102 -5.51 8.83 -10.22
N SER A 103 -5.28 8.88 -11.52
CA SER A 103 -5.29 7.72 -12.38
C SER A 103 -3.92 7.04 -12.43
N PRO A 104 -3.85 5.71 -12.64
CA PRO A 104 -2.59 5.01 -12.88
C PRO A 104 -1.80 5.64 -14.03
N TYR A 105 -0.47 5.56 -13.95
CA TYR A 105 0.49 6.03 -14.97
C TYR A 105 0.63 7.56 -15.12
N GLN A 106 0.12 8.32 -14.15
CA GLN A 106 0.31 9.78 -14.08
C GLN A 106 1.52 10.21 -13.23
N ALA A 107 2.30 9.26 -12.71
CA ALA A 107 3.44 9.57 -11.87
C ALA A 107 4.64 10.05 -12.70
N PRO A 108 5.37 11.10 -12.28
CA PRO A 108 6.59 11.50 -12.98
C PRO A 108 7.69 10.44 -12.80
N PRO A 109 8.55 10.18 -13.80
CA PRO A 109 9.71 9.33 -13.60
C PRO A 109 10.69 9.97 -12.60
N THR A 110 11.10 9.22 -11.59
CA THR A 110 12.06 9.68 -10.57
C THR A 110 13.16 8.65 -10.33
N MET A 111 14.18 9.04 -9.55
CA MET A 111 15.23 8.12 -9.10
C MET A 111 14.74 6.92 -8.26
N PHE A 112 13.47 6.93 -7.84
CA PHE A 112 12.84 5.80 -7.14
C PHE A 112 12.25 4.76 -8.10
N ASN A 113 12.04 5.11 -9.38
CA ASN A 113 11.46 4.24 -10.39
C ASN A 113 12.53 3.40 -11.11
N VAL A 114 13.39 2.74 -10.33
CA VAL A 114 14.49 1.91 -10.83
C VAL A 114 14.40 0.49 -10.29
N PRO A 115 14.99 -0.52 -10.97
CA PRO A 115 15.04 -1.88 -10.45
C PRO A 115 15.66 -1.94 -9.05
N VAL A 116 14.93 -2.56 -8.12
CA VAL A 116 15.38 -2.67 -6.72
C VAL A 116 16.40 -3.80 -6.60
N SER A 117 17.60 -3.50 -6.11
CA SER A 117 18.65 -4.50 -5.86
C SER A 117 18.34 -5.36 -4.63
N ALA A 118 19.22 -6.28 -4.24
CA ALA A 118 19.09 -7.05 -2.99
C ALA A 118 19.53 -6.26 -1.75
N SER A 119 20.31 -5.18 -1.92
CA SER A 119 20.85 -4.39 -0.81
C SER A 119 19.75 -3.58 -0.13
N ARG A 120 19.73 -3.59 1.21
CA ARG A 120 18.78 -2.81 2.01
C ARG A 120 19.55 -1.97 3.02
N ARG A 121 19.21 -0.69 3.10
CA ARG A 121 19.59 0.20 4.20
C ARG A 121 18.31 0.58 4.93
N PHE A 122 18.37 0.60 6.25
CA PHE A 122 17.23 0.90 7.10
C PHE A 122 17.63 2.00 8.08
N ALA A 123 16.80 3.04 8.15
CA ALA A 123 16.85 4.07 9.17
C ALA A 123 15.45 4.17 9.78
N ALA A 124 15.39 4.40 11.09
CA ALA A 124 14.13 4.57 11.81
C ALA A 124 14.27 5.71 12.80
N ASP A 125 13.15 6.40 13.00
CA ASP A 125 12.98 7.41 14.03
C ASP A 125 11.64 7.20 14.73
N SER A 126 11.49 7.74 15.94
CA SER A 126 10.30 7.59 16.76
C SER A 126 9.56 8.92 16.90
N PHE A 127 8.25 8.87 16.65
CA PHE A 127 7.38 10.04 16.79
C PHE A 127 6.29 9.75 17.83
N GLU A 128 5.99 10.76 18.65
CA GLU A 128 4.89 10.65 19.60
C GLU A 128 3.54 10.57 18.88
N ILE A 129 2.79 9.50 19.13
CA ILE A 129 1.48 9.30 18.50
C ILE A 129 0.45 10.36 18.92
N SER A 130 0.60 10.93 20.12
CA SER A 130 -0.20 12.06 20.62
C SER A 130 -0.06 13.28 19.71
N ARG A 131 1.16 13.61 19.29
CA ARG A 131 1.44 14.71 18.36
C ARG A 131 0.82 14.47 17.00
N ILE A 132 0.94 13.25 16.45
CA ILE A 132 0.33 12.88 15.16
C ILE A 132 -1.20 13.00 15.23
N LYS A 133 -1.83 12.51 16.31
CA LYS A 133 -3.27 12.65 16.54
C LYS A 133 -3.71 14.11 16.69
N ALA A 134 -2.92 14.94 17.37
CA ALA A 134 -3.20 16.36 17.54
C ALA A 134 -3.20 17.10 16.20
N ILE A 135 -2.20 16.83 15.34
CA ILE A 135 -2.16 17.37 13.98
C ILE A 135 -3.41 16.92 13.20
N GLY A 136 -3.70 15.62 13.21
CA GLY A 136 -4.87 15.07 12.53
C GLY A 136 -6.18 15.74 12.95
N LYS A 137 -6.38 15.94 14.26
CA LYS A 137 -7.56 16.65 14.79
C LYS A 137 -7.61 18.11 14.33
N ALA A 138 -6.47 18.82 14.36
CA ALA A 138 -6.41 20.23 13.98
C ALA A 138 -6.62 20.46 12.47
N SER A 139 -6.25 19.49 11.62
CA SER A 139 -6.34 19.61 10.16
C SER A 139 -7.49 18.83 9.52
N GLY A 140 -8.28 18.09 10.31
CA GLY A 140 -9.31 17.17 9.79
C GLY A 140 -8.72 15.95 9.06
N ALA A 141 -7.50 15.54 9.40
CA ALA A 141 -6.77 14.44 8.77
C ALA A 141 -6.81 13.17 9.64
N THR A 142 -6.71 12.00 9.00
CA THR A 142 -6.45 10.74 9.71
C THR A 142 -4.97 10.61 10.07
N ILE A 143 -4.64 9.63 10.93
CA ILE A 143 -3.24 9.32 11.26
C ILE A 143 -2.44 9.00 9.99
N ASN A 144 -3.02 8.22 9.08
CA ASN A 144 -2.34 7.84 7.83
C ASN A 144 -2.07 9.05 6.93
N ASP A 145 -2.99 10.02 6.87
CA ASP A 145 -2.78 11.24 6.06
C ASP A 145 -1.61 12.06 6.60
N VAL A 146 -1.48 12.16 7.94
CA VAL A 146 -0.35 12.85 8.57
C VAL A 146 0.96 12.11 8.33
N VAL A 147 0.97 10.77 8.43
CA VAL A 147 2.16 9.96 8.13
C VAL A 147 2.57 10.12 6.66
N LEU A 148 1.60 10.07 5.73
CA LEU A 148 1.85 10.32 4.32
C LEU A 148 2.44 11.71 4.08
N ALA A 149 1.97 12.74 4.79
CA ALA A 149 2.51 14.09 4.69
C ALA A 149 3.95 14.21 5.21
N VAL A 150 4.29 13.50 6.30
CA VAL A 150 5.67 13.41 6.82
C VAL A 150 6.57 12.72 5.79
N CYS A 151 6.15 11.57 5.25
CA CYS A 151 6.89 10.86 4.22
C CYS A 151 7.06 11.71 2.95
N ALA A 152 6.02 12.41 2.51
CA ALA A 152 6.07 13.31 1.37
C ALA A 152 7.05 14.47 1.60
N GLY A 153 7.15 15.00 2.82
CA GLY A 153 8.16 15.97 3.20
C GLY A 153 9.57 15.42 3.11
N ALA A 154 9.83 14.25 3.68
CA ALA A 154 11.13 13.61 3.60
C ALA A 154 11.54 13.32 2.15
N LEU A 155 10.62 12.81 1.33
CA LEU A 155 10.86 12.57 -0.10
C LEU A 155 11.17 13.86 -0.86
N ARG A 156 10.42 14.94 -0.61
CA ARG A 156 10.66 16.25 -1.22
C ARG A 156 12.06 16.76 -0.87
N GLU A 157 12.41 16.80 0.41
CA GLU A 157 13.73 17.29 0.84
C GLU A 157 14.85 16.43 0.26
N TYR A 158 14.67 15.11 0.23
CA TYR A 158 15.63 14.19 -0.37
C TYR A 158 15.86 14.47 -1.87
N LEU A 159 14.78 14.68 -2.63
CA LEU A 159 14.86 15.00 -4.05
C LEU A 159 15.46 16.39 -4.30
N ILE A 160 15.16 17.39 -3.46
CA ILE A 160 15.79 18.71 -3.53
C ILE A 160 17.30 18.60 -3.32
N MET A 161 17.74 17.87 -2.28
CA MET A 161 19.16 17.66 -2.00
C MET A 161 19.93 17.05 -3.18
N HIS A 162 19.24 16.31 -4.05
CA HIS A 162 19.82 15.68 -5.24
C HIS A 162 19.52 16.42 -6.54
N ASN A 163 18.94 17.63 -6.49
CA ASN A 163 18.48 18.40 -7.66
C ASN A 163 17.57 17.57 -8.60
N ALA A 164 16.70 16.75 -8.02
CA ALA A 164 15.89 15.75 -8.72
C ALA A 164 14.40 15.86 -8.39
N LEU A 165 13.94 16.97 -7.80
CA LEU A 165 12.52 17.19 -7.51
C LEU A 165 11.77 17.51 -8.82
N PRO A 166 10.78 16.69 -9.23
CA PRO A 166 9.94 16.99 -10.39
C PRO A 166 8.95 18.14 -10.11
N ASP A 167 8.48 18.79 -11.18
CA ASP A 167 7.42 19.80 -11.11
C ASP A 167 6.05 19.18 -10.75
N ASP A 168 5.85 17.92 -11.15
CA ASP A 168 4.65 17.13 -10.84
C ASP A 168 4.74 16.44 -9.47
N PRO A 169 3.60 16.17 -8.80
CA PRO A 169 3.58 15.42 -7.55
C PRO A 169 4.04 13.97 -7.73
N LEU A 170 4.74 13.45 -6.71
CA LEU A 170 4.92 12.02 -6.57
C LEU A 170 3.59 11.35 -6.21
N ILE A 171 3.37 10.16 -6.75
CA ILE A 171 2.20 9.32 -6.49
C ILE A 171 2.60 8.13 -5.62
N ALA A 172 1.88 7.91 -4.52
CA ALA A 172 2.04 6.76 -3.65
C ALA A 172 0.96 5.71 -3.89
N MET A 173 1.34 4.44 -3.88
CA MET A 173 0.42 3.32 -3.83
C MET A 173 0.17 2.93 -2.37
N VAL A 174 -1.02 3.21 -1.86
CA VAL A 174 -1.35 2.94 -0.45
C VAL A 174 -2.28 1.73 -0.34
N PRO A 175 -1.87 0.64 0.36
CA PRO A 175 -2.75 -0.50 0.60
C PRO A 175 -3.85 -0.11 1.59
N VAL A 176 -5.09 -0.47 1.26
CA VAL A 176 -6.28 -0.24 2.10
C VAL A 176 -7.04 -1.54 2.30
N SER A 177 -7.64 -1.69 3.48
CA SER A 177 -8.46 -2.86 3.78
C SER A 177 -9.82 -2.75 3.10
N VAL A 178 -10.25 -3.85 2.47
CA VAL A 178 -11.61 -3.99 1.89
C VAL A 178 -12.48 -4.96 2.69
N ARG A 179 -12.10 -5.25 3.94
CA ARG A 179 -12.88 -6.13 4.82
C ARG A 179 -14.18 -5.44 5.23
N ALA A 180 -15.29 -6.16 5.10
CA ALA A 180 -16.55 -5.73 5.69
C ALA A 180 -16.47 -5.85 7.23
N ALA A 181 -17.17 -4.96 7.94
CA ALA A 181 -17.27 -5.05 9.39
C ALA A 181 -17.92 -6.40 9.78
N GLY A 182 -17.23 -7.20 10.60
CA GLY A 182 -17.70 -8.53 11.05
C GLY A 182 -17.23 -9.74 10.23
N ASP A 183 -16.43 -9.55 9.17
CA ASP A 183 -15.89 -10.64 8.35
C ASP A 183 -14.52 -11.11 8.89
N ASP A 184 -14.53 -12.16 9.73
CA ASP A 184 -13.34 -12.84 10.26
C ASP A 184 -12.73 -13.88 9.28
N ALA A 185 -13.28 -14.00 8.07
CA ALA A 185 -12.81 -14.94 7.07
C ALA A 185 -11.40 -14.55 6.58
N GLY A 186 -10.41 -15.40 6.88
CA GLY A 186 -9.03 -15.18 6.50
C GLY A 186 -8.84 -15.15 4.97
N GLY A 187 -8.14 -14.14 4.46
CA GLY A 187 -7.76 -13.98 3.05
C GLY A 187 -7.04 -12.65 2.83
N ASN A 188 -6.27 -12.51 1.75
CA ASN A 188 -5.65 -11.24 1.38
C ASN A 188 -6.73 -10.30 0.81
N GLN A 189 -7.45 -9.63 1.71
CA GLN A 189 -8.52 -8.68 1.40
C GLN A 189 -7.97 -7.25 1.44
N VAL A 190 -7.03 -6.97 0.55
CA VAL A 190 -6.32 -5.70 0.44
C VAL A 190 -6.54 -5.16 -0.98
N ALA A 191 -6.98 -3.91 -1.06
CA ALA A 191 -6.98 -3.14 -2.30
C ALA A 191 -5.87 -2.10 -2.23
N ALA A 192 -5.53 -1.50 -3.37
CA ALA A 192 -4.58 -0.39 -3.44
C ALA A 192 -5.27 0.86 -3.97
N ILE A 193 -5.00 2.01 -3.33
CA ILE A 193 -5.35 3.33 -3.86
C ILE A 193 -4.09 4.08 -4.29
N LEU A 194 -4.25 4.99 -5.23
CA LEU A 194 -3.21 5.94 -5.60
C LEU A 194 -3.47 7.28 -4.89
N VAL A 195 -2.42 7.86 -4.32
CA VAL A 195 -2.48 9.10 -3.54
C VAL A 195 -1.45 10.09 -4.06
N ASN A 196 -1.92 11.30 -4.35
CA ASN A 196 -1.07 12.45 -4.64
C ASN A 196 -0.39 12.93 -3.35
N LEU A 197 0.95 12.87 -3.31
CA LEU A 197 1.74 13.27 -2.14
C LEU A 197 1.97 14.79 -2.04
N GLY A 198 1.61 15.57 -3.08
CA GLY A 198 1.80 17.02 -3.10
C GLY A 198 3.26 17.44 -2.97
N THR A 199 4.21 16.61 -3.42
CA THR A 199 5.66 16.85 -3.22
C THR A 199 6.17 18.10 -3.93
N HIS A 200 5.49 18.59 -4.98
CA HIS A 200 5.80 19.85 -5.65
C HIS A 200 5.40 21.09 -4.82
N ILE A 201 4.51 20.93 -3.83
CA ILE A 201 4.05 22.01 -2.95
C ILE A 201 5.05 22.22 -1.82
N ALA A 202 5.64 23.41 -1.70
CA ALA A 202 6.60 23.74 -0.64
C ALA A 202 5.95 23.83 0.75
N ASP A 203 4.78 24.48 0.84
CA ASP A 203 4.08 24.68 2.11
C ASP A 203 3.53 23.36 2.67
N PRO A 204 3.93 22.94 3.89
CA PRO A 204 3.56 21.65 4.45
C PRO A 204 2.06 21.55 4.78
N SER A 205 1.41 22.66 5.14
CA SER A 205 -0.03 22.68 5.44
C SER A 205 -0.87 22.51 4.18
N ARG A 206 -0.50 23.15 3.07
CA ARG A 206 -1.12 22.96 1.75
C ARG A 206 -0.87 21.55 1.24
N ARG A 207 0.35 21.01 1.41
CA ARG A 207 0.66 19.62 1.05
C ARG A 207 -0.24 18.62 1.78
N LEU A 208 -0.39 18.78 3.10
CA LEU A 208 -1.28 17.93 3.89
C LEU A 208 -2.74 18.02 3.40
N LYS A 209 -3.24 19.22 3.07
CA LYS A 209 -4.59 19.37 2.49
C LYS A 209 -4.75 18.64 1.16
N THR A 210 -3.76 18.69 0.28
CA THR A 210 -3.75 17.94 -0.99
C THR A 210 -3.82 16.43 -0.75
N ILE A 211 -3.04 15.92 0.20
CA ILE A 211 -3.03 14.49 0.57
C ILE A 211 -4.39 14.06 1.13
N ILE A 212 -4.98 14.85 2.03
CA ILE A 212 -6.32 14.57 2.58
C ILE A 212 -7.35 14.51 1.45
N LYS A 213 -7.33 15.49 0.53
CA LYS A 213 -8.24 15.55 -0.61
C LYS A 213 -8.11 14.31 -1.50
N SER A 214 -6.87 13.98 -1.89
CA SER A 214 -6.58 12.82 -2.75
C SER A 214 -6.98 11.49 -2.09
N THR A 215 -6.63 11.31 -0.81
CA THR A 215 -6.97 10.10 -0.06
C THR A 215 -8.47 9.96 0.12
N LYS A 216 -9.19 11.06 0.39
CA LYS A 216 -10.65 11.07 0.52
C LYS A 216 -11.32 10.70 -0.81
N ALA A 217 -10.90 11.32 -1.91
CA ALA A 217 -11.43 11.03 -3.24
C ALA A 217 -11.24 9.54 -3.61
N ALA A 218 -10.03 9.01 -3.41
CA ALA A 218 -9.75 7.61 -3.71
C ALA A 218 -10.57 6.64 -2.84
N LYS A 219 -10.70 6.92 -1.52
CA LYS A 219 -11.54 6.12 -0.61
C LYS A 219 -13.02 6.20 -0.97
N THR A 220 -13.53 7.37 -1.34
CA THR A 220 -14.93 7.56 -1.74
C THR A 220 -15.23 6.78 -3.02
N ARG A 221 -14.35 6.86 -4.03
CA ARG A 221 -14.46 6.08 -5.27
C ARG A 221 -14.50 4.57 -4.98
N MET A 222 -13.62 4.10 -4.11
CA MET A 222 -13.62 2.70 -3.67
C MET A 222 -14.89 2.29 -2.92
N ALA A 223 -15.41 3.15 -2.04
CA ALA A 223 -16.60 2.85 -1.25
C ALA A 223 -17.88 2.73 -2.11
N GLN A 224 -17.89 3.32 -3.31
CA GLN A 224 -18.98 3.20 -4.28
C GLN A 224 -18.92 1.91 -5.09
N MET A 225 -17.79 1.20 -5.06
CA MET A 225 -17.59 -0.06 -5.79
C MET A 225 -18.03 -1.25 -4.94
N SER A 226 -18.65 -2.24 -5.58
CA SER A 226 -18.84 -3.57 -5.00
C SER A 226 -17.48 -4.23 -4.70
N ARG A 227 -17.47 -5.25 -3.83
CA ARG A 227 -16.25 -5.97 -3.47
C ARG A 227 -15.53 -6.57 -4.69
N LEU A 228 -16.28 -7.08 -5.67
CA LEU A 228 -15.71 -7.62 -6.90
C LEU A 228 -15.06 -6.51 -7.75
N GLU A 229 -15.70 -5.35 -7.83
CA GLU A 229 -15.15 -4.18 -8.54
C GLU A 229 -13.90 -3.61 -7.85
N GLN A 230 -13.84 -3.60 -6.51
CA GLN A 230 -12.64 -3.18 -5.78
C GLN A 230 -11.45 -4.11 -6.04
N LEU A 231 -11.70 -5.43 -6.09
CA LEU A 231 -10.68 -6.41 -6.45
C LEU A 231 -10.26 -6.27 -7.91
N ALA A 232 -11.21 -6.07 -8.84
CA ALA A 232 -10.92 -5.85 -10.25
C ALA A 232 -10.13 -4.56 -10.48
N TYR A 233 -10.49 -3.46 -9.80
CA TYR A 233 -9.77 -2.19 -9.84
C TYR A 233 -8.34 -2.33 -9.33
N SER A 234 -8.16 -3.03 -8.19
CA SER A 234 -6.84 -3.31 -7.64
C SER A 234 -6.01 -4.19 -8.57
N ALA A 235 -6.63 -5.22 -9.17
CA ALA A 235 -5.99 -6.09 -10.16
C ALA A 235 -5.65 -5.34 -11.46
N ALA A 236 -6.45 -4.37 -11.89
CA ALA A 236 -6.12 -3.53 -13.05
C ALA A 236 -4.95 -2.59 -12.73
N THR A 237 -4.94 -1.99 -11.54
CA THR A 237 -3.88 -1.08 -11.08
C THR A 237 -2.55 -1.79 -10.90
N LEU A 238 -2.55 -3.01 -10.34
CA LEU A 238 -1.34 -3.80 -10.06
C LEU A 238 -0.95 -4.74 -11.20
N GLY A 239 -1.95 -5.32 -11.87
CA GLY A 239 -1.78 -6.40 -12.85
C GLY A 239 -1.42 -5.93 -14.26
N GLY A 240 -1.53 -4.64 -14.56
CA GLY A 240 -0.99 -4.04 -15.78
C GLY A 240 0.55 -3.97 -15.80
N MET A 241 1.19 -3.99 -14.62
CA MET A 241 2.63 -3.79 -14.48
C MET A 241 3.50 -4.73 -15.31
N PRO A 242 3.27 -6.06 -15.35
CA PRO A 242 4.09 -6.95 -16.16
C PRO A 242 4.06 -6.62 -17.66
N VAL A 243 2.91 -6.18 -18.18
CA VAL A 243 2.76 -5.80 -19.59
C VAL A 243 3.50 -4.48 -19.84
N THR A 244 3.30 -3.48 -18.99
CA THR A 244 3.97 -2.17 -19.16
C THR A 244 5.48 -2.25 -18.99
N THR A 245 5.97 -3.12 -18.10
CA THR A 245 7.40 -3.39 -17.92
C THR A 245 7.98 -4.11 -19.13
N LEU A 246 7.25 -5.06 -19.73
CA LEU A 246 7.70 -5.77 -20.94
C LEU A 246 7.89 -4.80 -22.12
N VAL A 247 6.98 -3.85 -22.30
CA VAL A 247 7.04 -2.85 -23.37
C VAL A 247 7.84 -1.59 -22.99
N GLY A 248 8.35 -1.51 -21.75
CA GLY A 248 9.14 -0.39 -21.24
C GLY A 248 8.37 0.92 -21.02
N TYR A 249 7.03 0.89 -21.04
CA TYR A 249 6.17 2.06 -20.86
C TYR A 249 6.27 2.63 -19.43
N ASP A 250 6.49 1.76 -18.45
CA ASP A 250 6.68 2.10 -17.04
C ASP A 250 7.91 2.97 -16.75
N LYS A 251 8.90 2.98 -17.66
CA LYS A 251 10.08 3.86 -17.58
C LYS A 251 9.76 5.32 -17.90
N ILE A 252 8.74 5.55 -18.72
CA ILE A 252 8.31 6.88 -19.16
C ILE A 252 7.15 7.37 -18.30
N HIS A 253 6.20 6.47 -18.02
CA HIS A 253 5.01 6.72 -17.22
C HIS A 253 4.90 5.64 -16.14
N PRO A 254 5.60 5.79 -15.01
CA PRO A 254 5.45 4.85 -13.91
C PRO A 254 4.03 4.87 -13.33
N PRO A 255 3.48 3.73 -12.89
CA PRO A 255 2.15 3.68 -12.27
C PRO A 255 2.09 4.44 -10.94
N PHE A 256 3.21 4.48 -10.20
CA PHE A 256 3.42 5.19 -8.93
C PHE A 256 4.93 5.33 -8.68
N ASN A 257 5.33 6.18 -7.73
CA ASN A 257 6.74 6.37 -7.34
C ASN A 257 7.14 5.54 -6.12
N VAL A 258 6.24 5.40 -5.16
CA VAL A 258 6.51 4.78 -3.86
C VAL A 258 5.30 3.96 -3.38
N VAL A 259 5.57 3.03 -2.47
CA VAL A 259 4.58 2.17 -1.80
C VAL A 259 4.61 2.44 -0.31
#